data_AF-A0A2E6NPA8-F1
#
_entry.id   AF-A0A2E6NPA8-F1
#
_cell.length_a   1.000
_cell.length_b   1.000
_cell.length_c   1.000
_cell.angle_alpha   90.00
_cell.angle_beta   90.00
_cell.angle_gamma   90.00
#
_symmetry.space_group_name_H-M   'P 1'
#
loop_
_entity.id
_entity.type
_entity.pdbx_description
1 polymer ?
#
loop_
_entity_poly.entity_id
_entity_poly.type
_entity_poly.pdbx_seq_one_letter_code
_entity_poly.pdbx_strand_id
1 'polypeptide(L)'
;MSDYRKMVQKEALEFIEGSWENYKTDTGEFGGASSLPNLAQWLDATGTLSSRIEDIAAKWGHRDYIWVESNTRNPSKDAGGDRASKAFVSFLQDVRHAIKKLAKKKR
;
A
#
# COMPACT_ATOMS: atom_id res chain seq x y z
N MET A 1 -1.72 -11.81 -17.78
CA MET A 1 -1.62 -11.08 -16.49
C MET A 1 -2.21 -9.70 -16.68
N SER A 2 -3.03 -9.22 -15.76
CA SER A 2 -3.47 -7.82 -15.75
C SER A 2 -2.25 -6.90 -15.65
N ASP A 3 -2.35 -5.66 -16.14
CA ASP A 3 -1.29 -4.67 -15.99
C ASP A 3 -1.01 -4.42 -14.49
N TYR A 4 0.26 -4.53 -14.08
CA TYR A 4 0.71 -4.33 -12.70
C TYR A 4 0.21 -3.00 -12.14
N ARG A 5 0.21 -1.95 -12.97
CA ARG A 5 -0.27 -0.63 -12.57
C ARG A 5 -1.76 -0.62 -12.29
N LYS A 6 -2.55 -1.38 -13.06
CA LYS A 6 -3.98 -1.53 -12.81
C LYS A 6 -4.24 -2.27 -11.50
N MET A 7 -3.44 -3.28 -11.17
CA MET A 7 -3.52 -3.96 -9.88
C MET A 7 -3.21 -3.00 -8.72
N VAL A 8 -2.10 -2.27 -8.79
CA VAL A 8 -1.74 -1.26 -7.77
C VAL A 8 -2.84 -0.20 -7.60
N GLN A 9 -3.38 0.31 -8.72
CA GLN A 9 -4.46 1.31 -8.68
C GLN A 9 -5.74 0.76 -8.09
N LYS A 10 -6.13 -0.47 -8.46
CA LYS A 10 -7.32 -1.13 -7.92
C LYS A 10 -7.21 -1.28 -6.40
N GLU A 11 -6.10 -1.84 -5.91
CA GLU A 11 -5.91 -2.04 -4.47
C GLU A 11 -5.87 -0.72 -3.70
N ALA A 12 -5.20 0.29 -4.26
CA ALA A 12 -5.17 1.62 -3.65
C ALA A 12 -6.56 2.27 -3.57
N LEU A 13 -7.39 2.08 -4.60
CA LEU A 13 -8.75 2.63 -4.66
C LEU A 13 -9.68 1.90 -3.68
N GLU A 14 -9.67 0.58 -3.68
CA GLU A 14 -10.46 -0.22 -2.73
C GLU A 14 -10.06 0.08 -1.28
N PHE A 15 -8.76 0.19 -1.01
CA PHE A 15 -8.28 0.52 0.34
C PHE A 15 -8.76 1.89 0.76
N ILE A 16 -8.51 2.93 -0.05
CA ILE A 16 -8.86 4.29 0.35
C ILE A 16 -10.38 4.44 0.49
N GLU A 17 -11.19 3.83 -0.38
CA GLU A 17 -12.65 3.90 -0.27
C GLU A 17 -13.17 3.22 1.00
N GLY A 18 -12.62 2.06 1.36
CA GLY A 18 -12.98 1.35 2.59
C GLY A 18 -12.48 2.04 3.87
N SER A 19 -11.39 2.80 3.80
CA SER A 19 -10.73 3.38 4.98
C SER A 19 -10.91 4.90 5.13
N TRP A 20 -11.50 5.59 4.15
CA TRP A 20 -11.50 7.06 4.11
C TRP A 20 -12.24 7.70 5.27
N GLU A 21 -13.44 7.20 5.57
CA GLU A 21 -14.26 7.75 6.65
C GLU A 21 -13.61 7.45 8.01
N ASN A 22 -13.07 6.25 8.20
CA ASN A 22 -12.29 5.92 9.40
C ASN A 22 -11.11 6.87 9.59
N TYR A 23 -10.34 7.14 8.54
CA TYR A 23 -9.26 8.11 8.59
C TYR A 23 -9.78 9.50 8.97
N LYS A 24 -10.84 9.99 8.32
CA LYS A 24 -11.40 11.32 8.57
C LYS A 24 -11.87 11.53 10.01
N THR A 25 -12.53 10.53 10.59
CA THR A 25 -13.09 10.62 11.95
C THR A 25 -12.08 10.26 13.04
N ASP A 26 -10.92 9.72 12.67
CA ASP A 26 -9.89 9.33 13.63
C ASP A 26 -9.24 10.58 14.27
N THR A 27 -9.33 10.66 15.60
CA THR A 27 -8.76 11.70 16.46
C THR A 27 -7.40 11.29 17.06
N GLY A 28 -6.91 10.08 16.78
CA GLY A 28 -5.59 9.62 17.15
C GLY A 28 -4.49 10.44 16.48
N GLU A 29 -3.23 10.26 16.89
CA GLU A 29 -2.09 11.15 16.58
C GLU A 29 -2.02 11.65 15.12
N PHE A 30 -2.25 10.77 14.14
CA PHE A 30 -2.17 11.08 12.71
C PHE A 30 -3.51 11.02 11.95
N GLY A 31 -4.61 10.82 12.66
CA GLY A 31 -5.95 10.74 12.07
C GLY A 31 -6.38 12.04 11.40
N GLY A 32 -7.37 11.98 10.52
CA GLY A 32 -7.87 13.12 9.76
C GLY A 32 -8.53 14.20 10.62
N ALA A 33 -9.01 13.85 11.82
CA ALA A 33 -9.51 14.78 12.83
C ALA A 33 -8.48 15.10 13.92
N SER A 34 -7.23 14.68 13.75
CA SER A 34 -6.15 14.97 14.70
C SER A 34 -5.62 16.39 14.55
N SER A 35 -4.83 16.84 15.53
CA SER A 35 -4.09 18.09 15.45
C SER A 35 -2.95 18.06 14.42
N LEU A 36 -2.51 16.87 14.00
CA LEU A 36 -1.41 16.63 13.06
C LEU A 36 -1.82 15.58 11.99
N PRO A 37 -2.80 15.90 11.13
CA PRO A 37 -3.37 14.91 10.22
C PRO A 37 -2.35 14.45 9.17
N ASN A 38 -1.98 13.17 9.22
CA ASN A 38 -1.00 12.58 8.32
C ASN A 38 -1.39 11.16 7.91
N LEU A 39 -2.08 11.05 6.76
CA LEU A 39 -2.48 9.77 6.18
C LEU A 39 -1.30 8.79 6.03
N ALA A 40 -0.11 9.28 5.68
CA ALA A 40 1.04 8.40 5.48
C ALA A 40 1.44 7.69 6.76
N GLN A 41 1.49 8.42 7.89
CA GLN A 41 1.83 7.87 9.19
C GLN A 41 0.66 7.07 9.78
N TRP A 42 -0.58 7.48 9.52
CA TRP A 42 -1.77 6.73 9.90
C TRP A 42 -1.81 5.32 9.28
N LEU A 43 -1.46 5.20 7.99
CA LEU A 43 -1.35 3.90 7.31
C LEU A 43 -0.27 3.00 7.92
N ASP A 44 0.86 3.57 8.32
CA ASP A 44 1.97 2.82 8.92
C ASP A 44 1.65 2.43 10.37
N ALA A 45 1.07 3.35 11.14
CA ALA A 45 0.75 3.16 12.56
C ALA A 45 -0.34 2.11 12.79
N THR A 46 -1.32 2.03 11.90
CA THR A 46 -2.42 1.07 12.02
C THR A 46 -2.05 -0.33 11.53
N GLY A 47 -0.99 -0.49 10.72
CA GLY A 47 -0.61 -1.77 10.12
C GLY A 47 -1.63 -2.36 9.14
N THR A 48 -2.76 -1.70 8.92
CA THR A 48 -3.90 -2.20 8.13
C THR A 48 -3.55 -2.40 6.66
N LEU A 49 -2.74 -1.48 6.10
CA LEU A 49 -2.28 -1.59 4.72
C LEU A 49 -1.31 -2.77 4.55
N SER A 50 -0.35 -2.95 5.47
CA SER A 50 0.59 -4.08 5.41
C SER A 50 -0.13 -5.43 5.50
N SER A 51 -1.09 -5.59 6.42
CA SER A 51 -1.84 -6.84 6.56
C SER A 51 -2.65 -7.16 5.31
N ARG A 52 -3.34 -6.17 4.71
CA ARG A 52 -4.06 -6.38 3.44
C ARG A 52 -3.13 -6.83 2.32
N ILE A 53 -1.93 -6.24 2.23
CA ILE A 53 -0.94 -6.61 1.22
C ILE A 53 -0.36 -8.00 1.50
N GLU A 54 -0.25 -8.39 2.76
CA GLU A 54 0.19 -9.72 3.17
C GLU A 54 -0.82 -10.79 2.72
N ASP A 55 -2.12 -10.56 2.90
CA ASP A 55 -3.19 -11.45 2.42
C ASP A 55 -3.19 -11.63 0.88
N ILE A 56 -2.78 -10.58 0.15
CA ILE A 56 -2.63 -10.64 -1.31
C ILE A 56 -1.37 -11.43 -1.66
N ALA A 57 -0.25 -11.11 -1.03
CA ALA A 57 1.04 -11.73 -1.28
C ALA A 57 1.09 -13.21 -0.86
N ALA A 58 0.27 -13.63 0.10
CA ALA A 58 0.11 -15.02 0.51
C ALA A 58 -0.42 -15.92 -0.62
N LYS A 59 -1.10 -15.35 -1.61
CA LYS A 59 -1.64 -16.06 -2.79
C LYS A 59 -0.66 -16.09 -3.96
N TRP A 60 0.45 -15.35 -3.86
CA TRP A 60 1.42 -15.23 -4.95
C TRP A 60 2.31 -16.47 -5.04
N GLY A 61 2.53 -16.93 -6.27
CA GLY A 61 3.56 -17.91 -6.57
C GLY A 61 4.87 -17.25 -6.97
N HIS A 62 5.88 -18.08 -7.24
CA HIS A 62 7.20 -17.62 -7.68
C HIS A 62 7.16 -16.69 -8.91
N ARG A 63 6.26 -16.97 -9.86
CA ARG A 63 6.09 -16.14 -11.07
C ARG A 63 5.54 -14.75 -10.74
N ASP A 64 4.65 -14.64 -9.77
CA ASP A 64 4.08 -13.36 -9.35
C ASP A 64 5.14 -12.50 -8.67
N TYR A 65 6.00 -13.09 -7.83
CA TYR A 65 7.11 -12.34 -7.23
C TYR A 65 8.07 -11.78 -8.28
N ILE A 66 8.45 -12.58 -9.29
CA ILE A 66 9.27 -12.10 -10.42
C ILE A 66 8.55 -10.98 -11.16
N TRP A 67 7.26 -11.16 -11.41
CA TRP A 67 6.46 -10.19 -12.14
C TRP A 67 6.38 -8.85 -11.39
N VAL A 68 6.14 -8.86 -10.08
CA VAL A 68 6.15 -7.66 -9.23
C VAL A 68 7.52 -7.01 -9.24
N GLU A 69 8.60 -7.78 -9.03
CA GLU A 69 9.98 -7.29 -9.04
C GLU A 69 10.34 -6.61 -10.37
N SER A 70 9.83 -7.15 -11.49
CA SER A 70 10.10 -6.62 -12.84
C SER A 70 9.28 -5.39 -13.19
N ASN A 71 8.17 -5.12 -12.48
CA ASN A 71 7.20 -4.07 -12.84
C ASN A 71 7.05 -2.97 -11.79
N THR A 72 7.54 -3.19 -10.58
CA THR A 72 7.52 -2.18 -9.51
C THR A 72 8.31 -0.93 -9.89
N ARG A 73 7.84 0.23 -9.42
CA ARG A 73 8.60 1.49 -9.54
C ARG A 73 9.49 1.76 -8.34
N ASN A 74 9.33 0.97 -7.28
CA ASN A 74 10.03 1.12 -6.02
C ASN A 74 10.71 -0.20 -5.66
N PRO A 75 11.74 -0.62 -6.42
CA PRO A 75 12.44 -1.87 -6.15
C PRO A 75 13.13 -1.79 -4.79
N SER A 76 12.78 -2.69 -3.89
CA SER A 76 13.42 -2.80 -2.58
C SER A 76 14.86 -3.29 -2.74
N LYS A 77 15.82 -2.36 -2.61
CA LYS A 77 17.26 -2.65 -2.69
C LYS A 77 17.84 -3.16 -1.37
N ASP A 78 17.25 -2.74 -0.25
CA ASP A 78 17.75 -2.98 1.10
C ASP A 78 17.17 -4.22 1.78
N ALA A 79 16.17 -4.86 1.19
CA ALA A 79 15.74 -6.17 1.66
C ALA A 79 16.83 -7.19 1.32
N GLY A 80 17.72 -7.49 2.27
CA GLY A 80 18.64 -8.64 2.25
C GLY A 80 17.93 -10.00 2.29
N GLY A 81 16.65 -10.05 1.91
CA GLY A 81 15.76 -11.20 1.98
C GLY A 81 15.47 -11.83 0.62
N ASP A 82 14.72 -12.92 0.70
CA ASP A 82 14.22 -13.69 -0.43
C ASP A 82 13.31 -12.83 -1.36
N ARG A 83 13.06 -13.34 -2.56
CA ARG A 83 12.31 -12.62 -3.60
C ARG A 83 10.88 -12.25 -3.16
N ALA A 84 10.24 -13.06 -2.31
CA ALA A 84 8.90 -12.75 -1.82
C ALA A 84 8.91 -11.51 -0.94
N SER A 85 9.86 -11.42 -0.01
CA SER A 85 10.05 -10.25 0.85
C SER A 85 10.29 -8.96 0.03
N LYS A 86 11.12 -9.05 -1.02
CA LYS A 86 11.37 -7.92 -1.93
C LYS A 86 10.13 -7.48 -2.69
N ALA A 87 9.41 -8.45 -3.27
CA ALA A 87 8.18 -8.19 -4.02
C ALA A 87 7.10 -7.57 -3.12
N PHE A 88 6.93 -8.09 -1.90
CA PHE A 88 6.00 -7.56 -0.90
C PHE A 88 6.29 -6.09 -0.59
N VAL A 89 7.52 -5.76 -0.19
CA VAL A 89 7.89 -4.38 0.18
C VAL A 89 7.70 -3.43 -1.00
N SER A 90 8.10 -3.86 -2.20
CA SER A 90 7.99 -3.04 -3.41
C SER A 90 6.54 -2.75 -3.77
N PHE A 91 5.66 -3.77 -3.70
CA PHE A 91 4.23 -3.60 -3.95
C PHE A 91 3.53 -2.76 -2.88
N LEU A 92 3.86 -2.96 -1.60
CA LEU A 92 3.37 -2.14 -0.50
C LEU A 92 3.70 -0.65 -0.72
N GLN A 93 4.94 -0.35 -1.12
CA GLN A 93 5.35 1.03 -1.43
C GLN A 93 4.58 1.60 -2.63
N ASP A 94 4.41 0.82 -3.70
CA ASP A 94 3.66 1.26 -4.89
C ASP A 94 2.19 1.55 -4.57
N VAL A 95 1.52 0.68 -3.81
CA VAL A 95 0.14 0.88 -3.35
C VAL A 95 0.06 2.11 -2.44
N ARG A 96 0.97 2.23 -1.46
CA ARG A 96 1.03 3.40 -0.58
C ARG A 96 1.18 4.71 -1.35
N HIS A 97 2.03 4.73 -2.38
CA HIS A 97 2.19 5.90 -3.23
C HIS A 97 0.92 6.22 -4.03
N ALA A 98 0.21 5.20 -4.53
CA ALA A 98 -1.05 5.38 -5.22
C ALA A 98 -2.14 5.92 -4.28
N ILE A 99 -2.26 5.40 -3.05
CA ILE A 99 -3.18 5.92 -2.03
C ILE A 99 -2.91 7.40 -1.74
N LYS A 100 -1.65 7.78 -1.52
CA LYS A 100 -1.26 9.19 -1.30
C LYS A 100 -1.68 10.10 -2.46
N LYS A 101 -1.56 9.63 -3.71
CA LYS A 101 -2.00 10.38 -4.89
C LYS A 101 -3.52 10.51 -4.96
N LEU A 102 -4.26 9.46 -4.62
CA LEU A 102 -5.73 9.48 -4.58
C LEU A 102 -6.25 10.39 -3.47
N ALA A 103 -5.65 10.34 -2.28
CA ALA A 103 -6.00 11.20 -1.15
C ALA A 103 -5.85 12.70 -1.47
N LYS A 104 -4.81 13.07 -2.22
CA LYS A 104 -4.63 14.46 -2.72
C LYS A 104 -5.75 14.91 -3.66
N LYS A 105 -6.42 14.00 -4.36
CA LYS A 105 -7.55 14.30 -5.25
C LYS A 105 -8.90 14.31 -4.52
N LYS A 106 -8.99 13.67 -3.35
CA LYS A 106 -10.19 13.61 -2.50
C LYS A 106 -10.25 14.74 -1.45
N ARG A 107 -9.15 15.46 -1.23
CA ARG A 107 -9.11 16.72 -0.49
C ARG A 107 -9.68 17.84 -1.36
#